data_AF-A0A2N5KF98-F1
#
_entry.id   AF-A0A2N5KF98-F1
#
_cell.length_a   1.000
_cell.length_b   1.000
_cell.length_c   1.000
_cell.angle_alpha   90.00
_cell.angle_beta   90.00
_cell.angle_gamma   90.00
#
_symmetry.space_group_name_H-M   'P 1'
#
loop_
_entity.id
_entity.type
_entity.pdbx_description
1 polymer ?
#
loop_
_entity_poly.entity_id
_entity_poly.type
_entity_poly.pdbx_seq_one_letter_code
_entity_poly.pdbx_strand_id
1 'polypeptide(L)' 'MGRGVTMAGRRRDDGQNFIMLLADARSDEGKRSLEALLKAAGGRASAMRIADGLQVVRYLPGVDERGSDGRG' A
#
# COMPACT_ATOMS: atom_id res chain seq x y z
N MET A 1 11.37 19.92 -8.24
CA MET A 1 11.25 18.44 -8.18
C MET A 1 10.47 18.08 -6.93
N GLY A 2 9.15 17.95 -7.04
CA GLY A 2 8.25 17.77 -5.89
C GLY A 2 8.24 16.32 -5.46
N ARG A 3 8.71 16.05 -4.24
CA ARG A 3 8.59 14.75 -3.56
C ARG A 3 7.14 14.54 -3.09
N GLY A 4 6.20 14.38 -4.01
CA GLY A 4 4.77 14.23 -3.68
C GLY A 4 4.38 12.82 -3.25
N VAL A 5 5.19 11.83 -3.64
CA VAL A 5 4.91 10.40 -3.45
C VAL A 5 6.20 9.66 -3.10
N THR A 6 6.14 8.72 -2.16
CA THR A 6 7.24 7.82 -1.80
C THR A 6 6.68 6.41 -1.63
N MET A 7 7.34 5.42 -2.24
CA MET A 7 6.97 4.02 -2.11
C MET A 7 8.07 3.25 -1.37
N ALA A 8 7.67 2.36 -0.47
CA ALA A 8 8.56 1.47 0.24
C ALA A 8 8.01 0.05 0.28
N GLY A 9 8.86 -0.94 0.01
CA GLY A 9 8.55 -2.35 0.25
C GLY A 9 9.15 -2.81 1.57
N ARG A 10 8.42 -3.57 2.38
CA ARG A 10 8.94 -4.17 3.61
C ARG A 10 8.45 -5.60 3.76
N ARG A 11 9.36 -6.47 4.22
CA ARG A 11 9.07 -7.83 4.66
C ARG A 11 8.81 -7.81 6.16
N ARG A 12 7.73 -8.47 6.60
CA ARG A 12 7.44 -8.76 8.00
C ARG A 12 8.19 -10.03 8.42
N ASP A 13 8.38 -10.17 9.73
CA ASP A 13 9.03 -11.33 10.33
C ASP A 13 8.25 -12.64 10.12
N ASP A 14 6.94 -12.55 9.87
CA ASP A 14 6.05 -13.67 9.50
C ASP A 14 6.16 -14.09 8.02
N GLY A 15 7.12 -13.52 7.27
CA GLY A 15 7.34 -13.82 5.86
C GLY A 15 6.46 -13.04 4.90
N GLN A 16 5.44 -12.31 5.37
CA GLN A 16 4.56 -11.51 4.51
C GLN A 16 5.27 -10.25 4.00
N ASN A 17 5.06 -9.93 2.73
CA ASN A 17 5.54 -8.69 2.13
C ASN A 17 4.40 -7.65 2.09
N PHE A 18 4.71 -6.40 2.36
CA PHE A 18 3.78 -5.29 2.17
C PHE A 18 4.44 -4.14 1.42
N ILE A 19 3.63 -3.44 0.65
CA ILE A 19 3.98 -2.21 -0.03
C ILE A 19 3.30 -1.07 0.72
N MET A 20 4.06 -0.02 1.02
CA MET A 20 3.53 1.23 1.54
C MET A 20 3.72 2.34 0.52
N LEU A 21 2.69 3.15 0.35
CA LEU A 21 2.72 4.38 -0.41
C LEU A 21 2.43 5.55 0.53
N LEU A 22 3.39 6.46 0.64
CA LEU A 22 3.24 7.75 1.29
C LEU A 22 2.95 8.79 0.21
N ALA A 23 1.86 9.54 0.33
CA ALA A 23 1.48 10.54 -0.66
C ALA A 23 0.86 11.80 -0.02
N ASP A 24 1.19 12.98 -0.56
CA ASP A 24 0.46 14.22 -0.26
C ASP A 24 -0.86 14.22 -1.06
N ALA A 25 -1.95 13.89 -0.37
CA ALA A 25 -3.31 13.85 -0.89
C ALA A 25 -3.90 15.23 -1.25
N ARG A 26 -3.18 16.34 -1.01
CA ARG A 26 -3.56 17.65 -1.55
C ARG A 26 -3.05 17.82 -2.99
N SER A 27 -1.98 17.12 -3.34
CA SER A 27 -1.42 17.12 -4.69
C SER A 27 -2.20 16.18 -5.62
N ASP A 28 -2.35 16.55 -6.88
CA ASP A 28 -3.03 15.71 -7.88
C ASP A 28 -2.25 14.43 -8.21
N GLU A 29 -0.92 14.47 -8.08
CA GLU A 29 -0.08 13.28 -8.20
C GLU A 29 -0.36 12.31 -7.04
N GLY A 30 -0.36 12.81 -5.80
CA GLY A 30 -0.63 11.98 -4.63
C GLY A 30 -2.03 11.37 -4.64
N LYS A 31 -3.06 12.14 -5.00
CA LYS A 31 -4.44 11.61 -5.17
C LYS A 31 -4.47 10.47 -6.19
N ARG A 32 -3.88 10.66 -7.37
CA ARG A 32 -3.84 9.65 -8.45
C ARG A 32 -3.07 8.40 -8.04
N SER A 33 -1.93 8.55 -7.36
CA SER A 33 -1.15 7.40 -6.88
C SER A 33 -1.88 6.61 -5.79
N LEU A 34 -2.58 7.28 -4.88
CA LEU A 34 -3.41 6.63 -3.86
C LEU A 34 -4.53 5.83 -4.51
N GLU A 35 -5.27 6.44 -5.44
CA GLU A 35 -6.36 5.78 -6.16
C GLU A 35 -5.88 4.57 -6.96
N ALA A 36 -4.76 4.73 -7.69
CA ALA A 36 -4.15 3.64 -8.46
C ALA A 36 -3.76 2.45 -7.57
N LEU A 37 -3.16 2.70 -6.40
CA LEU A 37 -2.77 1.64 -5.48
C LEU A 37 -3.99 0.95 -4.85
N LEU A 38 -5.01 1.71 -4.42
CA LEU A 38 -6.24 1.16 -3.86
C LEU A 38 -6.97 0.29 -4.89
N LYS A 39 -7.02 0.72 -6.15
CA LYS A 39 -7.60 -0.04 -7.26
C LYS A 39 -6.82 -1.31 -7.54
N ALA A 40 -5.48 -1.23 -7.61
CA ALA A 40 -4.62 -2.40 -7.81
C ALA A 40 -4.70 -3.39 -6.65
N ALA A 41 -4.92 -2.92 -5.42
CA ALA A 41 -5.04 -3.74 -4.24
C ALA A 41 -6.36 -4.51 -4.13
N GLY A 42 -7.38 -4.18 -4.94
CA GLY A 42 -8.66 -4.89 -4.94
C GLY A 42 -9.35 -4.97 -3.57
N GLY A 43 -9.21 -3.94 -2.74
CA GLY A 43 -9.75 -3.90 -1.37
C GLY A 43 -8.83 -4.47 -0.28
N ARG A 44 -7.64 -5.00 -0.63
CA ARG A 44 -6.64 -5.52 0.32
C ARG A 44 -5.64 -4.46 0.80
N ALA A 45 -6.06 -3.20 0.81
CA ALA A 45 -5.24 -2.08 1.26
C ALA A 45 -5.96 -1.26 2.33
N SER A 46 -5.20 -0.79 3.31
CA SER A 46 -5.68 0.15 4.32
C SER A 46 -5.02 1.51 4.13
N ALA A 47 -5.83 2.57 4.16
CA ALA A 47 -5.37 3.95 4.11
C ALA A 47 -5.41 4.57 5.51
N MET A 48 -4.36 5.30 5.87
CA MET A 48 -4.25 6.00 7.14
C MET A 48 -3.72 7.41 6.91
N ARG A 49 -4.42 8.40 7.46
CA ARG A 49 -3.92 9.78 7.51
C ARG A 49 -2.90 9.89 8.64
N ILE A 50 -1.71 10.38 8.34
CA ILE A 50 -0.62 10.53 9.33
C ILE A 50 -0.28 11.97 9.66
N ALA A 51 -0.59 12.90 8.76
CA ALA A 51 -0.51 14.34 8.99
C ALA A 51 -1.53 15.05 8.08
N ASP A 52 -1.70 16.37 8.25
CA ASP A 52 -2.55 17.12 7.33
C ASP A 52 -2.01 17.02 5.89
N GLY A 53 -2.91 16.71 4.97
CA GLY A 53 -2.60 16.39 3.58
C GLY A 53 -1.82 15.09 3.34
N LEU A 54 -1.22 14.43 4.35
CA LEU A 54 -0.34 13.28 4.14
C LEU A 54 -1.01 11.95 4.50
N GLN A 55 -1.05 11.01 3.55
CA GLN A 55 -1.66 9.69 3.73
C GLN A 55 -0.67 8.57 3.44
N VAL A 56 -0.80 7.47 4.18
CA VAL A 56 -0.10 6.21 3.94
C VAL A 56 -1.12 5.16 3.55
N VAL A 57 -0.90 4.48 2.43
CA VAL A 57 -1.64 3.28 2.04
C VAL A 57 -0.73 2.08 2.17
N ARG A 58 -1.18 1.07 2.93
CA ARG A 58 -0.50 -0.22 3.06
C ARG A 58 -1.26 -1.26 2.27
N TYR A 59 -0.57 -1.93 1.36
CA TYR A 59 -1.07 -3.04 0.55
C TYR A 59 -0.29 -4.32 0.86
N LEU A 60 -1.00 -5.44 1.01
CA LEU A 60 -0.43 -6.78 1.18
C LEU A 60 -0.53 -7.57 -0.14
N PRO A 61 0.48 -7.54 -1.02
CA PRO A 61 0.52 -8.39 -2.20
C PRO A 61 0.65 -9.86 -1.81
N GLY A 62 -0.28 -10.69 -2.31
CA GLY A 62 -0.18 -12.15 -2.18
C GLY A 62 -0.94 -12.78 -1.01
N VAL A 63 -1.93 -12.11 -0.41
CA VAL A 63 -2.95 -12.81 0.39
C VAL A 63 -4.00 -13.38 -0.56
N ASP A 64 -3.60 -14.35 -1.38
CA ASP A 64 -4.57 -15.28 -1.92
C ASP A 64 -4.93 -16.24 -0.79
N GLU A 65 -6.23 -16.33 -0.47
CA GLU A 65 -6.82 -17.41 0.30
C GLU A 65 -6.76 -18.74 -0.47
N ARG A 66 -5.59 -19.09 -0.98
CA ARG A 66 -5.33 -20.45 -1.43
C ARG A 66 -4.23 -20.96 -0.53
N GLY A 67 -4.69 -21.64 0.52
CA GLY A 67 -3.85 -22.32 1.49
C GLY A 67 -2.68 -22.97 0.79
N SER A 68 -1.48 -22.52 1.14
CA SER A 68 -0.30 -23.34 0.99
C SER A 68 -0.36 -24.40 2.09
N ASP A 69 -1.33 -25.30 1.98
CA ASP A 69 -1.25 -26.60 2.65
C ASP A 69 -0.19 -27.40 1.91
N GLY A 70 1.06 -27.11 2.27
CA GLY A 70 2.13 -28.07 2.18
C GLY A 70 1.85 -29.20 3.17
N ARG A 71 1.04 -30.17 2.76
CA ARG A 71 1.06 -31.61 3.10
C ARG A 71 -0.33 -32.23 2.87
N GLY A 72 -0.37 -33.29 2.06
CA GLY A 72 -1.54 -34.13 1.81
C GLY A 72 -1.33 -34.99 0.58
#